data_AF-I0HR91-F1
#
_entry.id   AF-I0HR91-F1
#
_cell.length_a   1.000
_cell.length_b   1.000
_cell.length_c   1.000
_cell.angle_alpha   90.00
_cell.angle_beta   90.00
_cell.angle_gamma   90.00
#
_symmetry.space_group_name_H-M   'P 1'
#
loop_
_entity.id
_entity.type
_entity.pdbx_description
1 polymer ?
#
loop_
_entity_poly.entity_id
_entity_poly.type
_entity_poly.pdbx_seq_one_letter_code
_entity_poly.pdbx_strand_id
1 'polypeptide(L)'
;MTTSLPPPKPFSMIREFHLADWFTLGNAICGIGALFSTMTYLETGDVLHVYFAAALVLAALVFDVLDGRIARWRQKSSAMGRELDSLADVISFGVAPAIMAYGVGMQGLYDRIVLVYFVACGVSRLARYNVTAEALSEGTGKVKYFEGTPIPTSILIVAMLAIAAALGDVRQELWFGHLQFGGFTLHPLVLVYAISGSLMISRIRIPKL
;
A
#
# COMPACT_ATOMS: atom_id res chain seq x y z
N MET A 1 -10.10 -29.19 36.47
CA MET A 1 -11.06 -29.30 35.37
C MET A 1 -10.42 -28.70 34.13
N THR A 2 -9.92 -29.55 33.23
CA THR A 2 -9.32 -29.15 31.96
C THR A 2 -10.42 -28.79 30.99
N THR A 3 -10.61 -27.50 30.71
CA THR A 3 -11.54 -27.02 29.67
C THR A 3 -10.95 -27.39 28.30
N SER A 4 -11.45 -28.47 27.69
CA SER A 4 -11.15 -28.81 26.31
C SER A 4 -11.82 -27.78 25.39
N LEU A 5 -11.02 -27.06 24.61
CA LEU A 5 -11.54 -26.20 23.54
C LEU A 5 -12.31 -27.08 22.54
N PRO A 6 -13.51 -26.68 22.08
CA PRO A 6 -14.24 -27.44 21.07
C PRO A 6 -13.42 -27.54 19.78
N PRO A 7 -13.54 -28.64 19.02
CA PRO A 7 -12.79 -28.82 17.79
C PRO A 7 -13.15 -27.71 16.79
N PRO A 8 -12.17 -27.10 16.10
CA PRO A 8 -12.45 -26.07 15.10
C PRO A 8 -13.32 -26.67 14.00
N LYS A 9 -14.48 -26.06 13.74
CA LYS A 9 -15.38 -26.51 12.67
C LYS A 9 -14.75 -26.19 11.31
N PRO A 10 -14.73 -27.13 10.35
CA PRO A 10 -14.28 -26.81 9.00
C PRO A 10 -15.16 -25.70 8.44
N PHE A 11 -14.55 -24.69 7.81
CA PHE A 11 -15.18 -23.47 7.26
C PHE A 11 -15.70 -22.43 8.27
N SER A 12 -15.28 -22.42 9.53
CA SER A 12 -15.65 -21.34 10.47
C SER A 12 -15.14 -19.96 10.01
N MET A 13 -13.94 -19.92 9.41
CA MET A 13 -13.28 -18.69 8.97
C MET A 13 -14.11 -17.94 7.91
N ILE A 14 -14.61 -18.64 6.86
CA ILE A 14 -15.42 -18.05 5.78
C ILE A 14 -16.79 -17.57 6.28
N ARG A 15 -17.32 -18.19 7.33
CA ARG A 15 -18.64 -17.87 7.90
C ARG A 15 -18.63 -16.66 8.84
N GLU A 16 -17.44 -16.24 9.27
CA GLU A 16 -17.21 -15.05 10.09
C GLU A 16 -16.89 -13.80 9.24
N PHE A 17 -16.73 -13.93 7.92
CA PHE A 17 -16.53 -12.79 7.01
C PHE A 17 -17.78 -11.90 7.02
N HIS A 18 -17.61 -10.69 7.52
CA HIS A 18 -18.55 -9.62 7.33
C HIS A 18 -18.42 -9.05 5.91
N LEU A 19 -19.46 -8.32 5.48
CA LEU A 19 -19.49 -7.71 4.16
C LEU A 19 -18.26 -6.82 3.90
N ALA A 20 -17.73 -6.16 4.94
CA ALA A 20 -16.53 -5.33 4.86
C ALA A 20 -15.27 -6.15 4.48
N ASP A 21 -15.11 -7.35 5.04
CA ASP A 21 -13.93 -8.20 4.79
C ASP A 21 -13.85 -8.65 3.32
N TRP A 22 -14.99 -8.79 2.64
CA TRP A 22 -15.05 -9.06 1.19
C TRP A 22 -14.56 -7.88 0.35
N PHE A 23 -14.84 -6.65 0.78
CA PHE A 23 -14.33 -5.45 0.11
C PHE A 23 -12.83 -5.30 0.33
N THR A 24 -12.34 -5.60 1.54
CA THR A 24 -10.91 -5.63 1.85
C THR A 24 -10.16 -6.70 1.03
N LEU A 25 -10.77 -7.88 0.83
CA LEU A 25 -10.23 -8.87 -0.11
C LEU A 25 -10.22 -8.33 -1.55
N GLY A 26 -11.24 -7.55 -1.94
CA GLY A 26 -11.26 -6.83 -3.22
C GLY A 26 -10.08 -5.87 -3.37
N ASN A 27 -9.76 -5.10 -2.33
CA ASN A 27 -8.56 -4.25 -2.26
C ASN A 27 -7.30 -5.10 -2.52
N ALA A 28 -7.09 -6.18 -1.77
CA ALA A 28 -5.92 -7.06 -1.94
C ALA A 28 -5.83 -7.70 -3.33
N ILE A 29 -6.96 -8.12 -3.92
CA ILE A 29 -7.03 -8.68 -5.27
C ILE A 29 -6.60 -7.63 -6.30
N CYS A 30 -7.03 -6.38 -6.15
CA CYS A 30 -6.60 -5.29 -7.01
C CYS A 30 -5.08 -5.03 -6.89
N GLY A 31 -4.54 -5.00 -5.66
CA GLY A 31 -3.11 -4.87 -5.44
C GLY A 31 -2.30 -5.96 -6.12
N ILE A 32 -2.67 -7.23 -5.93
CA ILE A 32 -2.01 -8.38 -6.59
C ILE A 32 -2.17 -8.31 -8.12
N GLY A 33 -3.34 -7.91 -8.61
CA GLY A 33 -3.57 -7.70 -10.04
C GLY A 33 -2.63 -6.65 -10.63
N ALA A 34 -2.36 -5.56 -9.90
CA ALA A 34 -1.41 -4.54 -10.32
C ALA A 34 0.03 -5.08 -10.40
N LEU A 35 0.42 -5.96 -9.46
CA LEU A 35 1.70 -6.66 -9.51
C LEU A 35 1.82 -7.51 -10.78
N PHE A 36 0.82 -8.36 -11.06
CA PHE A 36 0.83 -9.20 -12.25
C PHE A 36 0.87 -8.37 -13.53
N SER A 37 0.08 -7.30 -13.61
CA SER A 37 0.09 -6.40 -14.76
C SER A 37 1.47 -5.75 -14.94
N THR A 38 2.11 -5.32 -13.86
CA THR A 38 3.49 -4.79 -13.91
C THR A 38 4.51 -5.85 -14.38
N MET A 39 4.36 -7.10 -13.94
CA MET A 39 5.22 -8.21 -14.42
C MET A 39 5.02 -8.47 -15.91
N THR A 40 3.78 -8.46 -16.39
CA THR A 40 3.48 -8.57 -17.83
C THR A 40 4.07 -7.41 -18.61
N TYR A 41 4.07 -6.17 -18.08
CA TYR A 41 4.78 -5.04 -18.69
C TYR A 41 6.30 -5.29 -18.80
N LEU A 42 6.91 -5.86 -17.76
CA LEU A 42 8.34 -6.17 -17.77
C LEU A 42 8.70 -7.18 -18.87
N GLU A 43 7.86 -8.18 -19.09
CA GLU A 43 8.02 -9.23 -20.10
C GLU A 43 7.72 -8.73 -21.52
N THR A 44 6.59 -8.05 -21.71
CA THR A 44 6.07 -7.68 -23.04
C THR A 44 6.54 -6.31 -23.53
N GLY A 45 6.88 -5.41 -22.61
CA GLY A 45 7.12 -4.00 -22.90
C GLY A 45 5.86 -3.19 -23.23
N ASP A 46 4.67 -3.79 -23.20
CA ASP A 46 3.42 -3.12 -23.57
C ASP A 46 2.93 -2.20 -22.45
N VAL A 47 3.06 -0.89 -22.67
CA VAL A 47 2.71 0.20 -21.74
C VAL A 47 1.25 0.14 -21.29
N LEU A 48 0.36 -0.51 -22.06
CA LEU A 48 -1.03 -0.74 -21.65
C LEU A 48 -1.14 -1.39 -20.27
N HIS A 49 -0.20 -2.27 -19.93
CA HIS A 49 -0.15 -2.94 -18.63
C HIS A 49 0.25 -2.00 -17.48
N VAL A 50 0.99 -0.92 -17.75
CA VAL A 50 1.24 0.12 -16.73
C VAL A 50 -0.06 0.86 -16.40
N TYR A 51 -0.90 1.14 -17.39
CA TYR A 51 -2.21 1.75 -17.17
C TYR A 51 -3.17 0.82 -16.43
N PHE A 52 -3.17 -0.48 -16.75
CA PHE A 52 -3.95 -1.46 -16.01
C PHE A 52 -3.50 -1.57 -14.56
N ALA A 53 -2.18 -1.61 -14.30
CA ALA A 53 -1.65 -1.60 -12.94
C ALA A 53 -2.09 -0.34 -12.17
N ALA A 54 -1.98 0.84 -12.79
CA ALA A 54 -2.41 2.09 -12.16
C ALA A 54 -3.93 2.12 -11.88
N ALA A 55 -4.74 1.67 -12.83
CA ALA A 55 -6.19 1.58 -12.67
C ALA A 55 -6.59 0.60 -11.55
N LEU A 56 -5.87 -0.52 -11.40
CA LEU A 56 -6.10 -1.48 -10.34
C LEU A 56 -5.75 -0.90 -8.96
N VAL A 57 -4.64 -0.17 -8.82
CA VAL A 57 -4.34 0.52 -7.54
C VAL A 57 -5.41 1.57 -7.20
N LEU A 58 -5.94 2.28 -8.20
CA LEU A 58 -7.07 3.19 -8.00
C LEU A 58 -8.35 2.46 -7.58
N ALA A 59 -8.65 1.31 -8.19
CA ALA A 59 -9.78 0.47 -7.79
C ALA A 59 -9.61 -0.06 -6.35
N ALA A 60 -8.38 -0.39 -5.96
CA ALA A 60 -8.04 -0.80 -4.59
C ALA A 60 -8.42 0.29 -3.56
N LEU A 61 -8.14 1.57 -3.88
CA LEU A 61 -8.58 2.71 -3.05
C LEU A 61 -10.10 2.80 -2.94
N VAL A 62 -10.82 2.57 -4.04
CA VAL A 62 -12.29 2.59 -3.99
C VAL A 62 -12.78 1.50 -3.04
N PHE A 63 -12.20 0.30 -3.08
CA PHE A 63 -12.56 -0.79 -2.18
C PHE A 63 -12.24 -0.51 -0.71
N ASP A 64 -11.06 0.06 -0.41
CA ASP A 64 -10.66 0.53 0.93
C ASP A 64 -11.62 1.60 1.49
N VAL A 65 -11.96 2.61 0.68
CA VAL A 65 -12.91 3.64 1.13
C VAL A 65 -14.31 3.06 1.40
N LEU A 66 -14.72 2.06 0.63
CA LEU A 66 -16.00 1.39 0.79
C LEU A 66 -16.02 0.47 2.02
N ASP A 67 -14.99 -0.34 2.25
CA ASP A 67 -14.94 -1.23 3.43
C ASP A 67 -14.97 -0.43 4.74
N GLY A 68 -14.23 0.69 4.81
CA GLY A 68 -14.18 1.56 5.98
C GLY A 68 -15.52 2.27 6.21
N ARG A 69 -16.25 2.63 5.14
CA ARG A 69 -17.62 3.16 5.25
C ARG A 69 -18.60 2.11 5.75
N ILE A 70 -18.50 0.88 5.26
CA ILE A 70 -19.39 -0.23 5.62
C ILE A 70 -19.15 -0.67 7.06
N ALA A 71 -17.89 -0.75 7.50
CA ALA A 71 -17.51 -1.08 8.87
C ALA A 71 -18.05 -0.04 9.87
N ARG A 72 -17.94 1.26 9.54
CA ARG A 72 -18.50 2.35 10.36
C ARG A 72 -20.03 2.31 10.41
N TRP A 73 -20.68 2.06 9.27
CA TRP A 73 -22.14 2.00 9.21
C TRP A 73 -22.70 0.84 10.02
N ARG A 74 -22.03 -0.32 10.00
CA ARG A 74 -22.44 -1.52 10.74
C ARG A 74 -22.09 -1.49 12.23
N GLN A 75 -21.39 -0.45 12.73
CA GLN A 75 -20.90 -0.34 14.12
C GLN A 75 -20.18 -1.62 14.61
N LYS A 76 -19.60 -2.38 13.67
CA LYS A 76 -18.91 -3.65 13.91
C LYS A 76 -17.56 -3.57 13.24
N SER A 77 -16.57 -3.11 13.99
CA SER A 77 -15.16 -3.28 13.66
C SER A 77 -14.68 -4.54 14.38
N SER A 78 -14.35 -5.59 13.61
CA SER A 78 -13.70 -6.79 14.15
C SER A 78 -12.19 -6.56 14.20
N ALA A 79 -11.50 -7.11 15.21
CA ALA A 79 -10.04 -7.11 15.27
C ALA A 79 -9.42 -7.80 14.05
N MET A 80 -10.03 -8.91 13.61
CA MET A 80 -9.61 -9.64 12.41
C MET A 80 -9.72 -8.80 11.13
N GLY A 81 -10.82 -8.05 10.97
CA GLY A 81 -11.03 -7.20 9.79
C GLY A 81 -10.01 -6.05 9.72
N ARG A 82 -9.60 -5.51 10.87
CA ARG A 82 -8.55 -4.47 10.94
C ARG A 82 -7.18 -4.99 10.51
N GLU A 83 -6.83 -6.20 10.91
CA GLU A 83 -5.57 -6.83 10.48
C GLU A 83 -5.61 -7.17 8.98
N LEU A 84 -6.75 -7.66 8.48
CA LEU A 84 -6.94 -7.92 7.06
C LEU A 84 -6.80 -6.64 6.22
N ASP A 85 -7.39 -5.54 6.68
CA ASP A 85 -7.31 -4.20 6.09
C ASP A 85 -5.87 -3.73 5.97
N SER A 86 -5.11 -3.83 7.06
CA SER A 86 -3.69 -3.48 7.07
C SER A 86 -2.85 -4.33 6.10
N LEU A 87 -3.12 -5.64 6.01
CA LEU A 87 -2.42 -6.50 5.07
C LEU A 87 -2.75 -6.14 3.61
N ALA A 88 -4.03 -5.86 3.31
CA ALA A 88 -4.47 -5.43 1.98
C ALA A 88 -3.82 -4.09 1.59
N ASP A 89 -3.79 -3.12 2.52
CA ASP A 89 -3.17 -1.81 2.32
C ASP A 89 -1.67 -1.89 2.04
N VAL A 90 -0.92 -2.75 2.76
CA VAL A 90 0.50 -2.96 2.48
C VAL A 90 0.68 -3.42 1.03
N ILE A 91 -0.15 -4.35 0.55
CA ILE A 91 -0.03 -4.90 -0.80
C ILE A 91 -0.37 -3.82 -1.84
N SER A 92 -1.53 -3.17 -1.71
CA SER A 92 -2.07 -2.26 -2.73
C SER A 92 -1.39 -0.90 -2.77
N PHE A 93 -0.95 -0.38 -1.63
CA PHE A 93 -0.42 0.98 -1.53
C PHE A 93 1.05 1.05 -1.09
N GLY A 94 1.62 -0.06 -0.61
CA GLY A 94 3.06 -0.19 -0.35
C GLY A 94 3.76 -0.94 -1.48
N VAL A 95 3.43 -2.22 -1.64
CA VAL A 95 4.14 -3.12 -2.56
C VAL A 95 3.83 -2.79 -4.01
N ALA A 96 2.57 -2.62 -4.40
CA ALA A 96 2.21 -2.38 -5.80
C ALA A 96 2.88 -1.11 -6.37
N PRO A 97 2.86 0.06 -5.72
CA PRO A 97 3.57 1.25 -6.22
C PRO A 97 5.08 1.06 -6.32
N ALA A 98 5.70 0.30 -5.41
CA ALA A 98 7.13 0.01 -5.44
C ALA A 98 7.50 -0.91 -6.62
N ILE A 99 6.70 -1.94 -6.85
CA ILE A 99 6.89 -2.86 -7.98
C ILE A 99 6.62 -2.15 -9.30
N MET A 100 5.62 -1.27 -9.38
CA MET A 100 5.38 -0.42 -10.56
C MET A 100 6.59 0.45 -10.88
N ALA A 101 7.20 1.10 -9.89
CA ALA A 101 8.44 1.88 -10.07
C ALA A 101 9.58 1.03 -10.66
N TYR A 102 9.79 -0.16 -10.09
CA TYR A 102 10.76 -1.11 -10.61
C TYR A 102 10.44 -1.53 -12.05
N GLY A 103 9.15 -1.76 -12.33
CA GLY A 103 8.60 -2.08 -13.64
C GLY A 103 8.97 -1.06 -14.70
N VAL A 104 8.68 0.21 -14.43
CA VAL A 104 8.89 1.32 -15.38
C VAL A 104 10.35 1.72 -15.56
N GLY A 105 11.31 1.14 -14.82
CA GLY A 105 12.74 1.28 -15.10
C GLY A 105 13.64 1.61 -13.91
N MET A 106 13.11 1.81 -12.70
CA MET A 106 13.91 2.04 -11.48
C MET A 106 14.56 0.74 -10.96
N GLN A 107 15.46 0.17 -11.75
CA GLN A 107 16.00 -1.18 -11.54
C GLN A 107 17.40 -1.20 -10.93
N GLY A 108 18.01 -0.03 -10.69
CA GLY A 108 19.33 0.12 -10.09
C GLY A 108 19.41 -0.41 -8.66
N LEU A 109 20.63 -0.69 -8.17
CA LEU A 109 20.81 -1.20 -6.80
C LEU A 109 20.27 -0.20 -5.77
N TYR A 110 20.60 1.08 -5.92
CA TYR A 110 20.12 2.11 -5.01
C TYR A 110 18.61 2.31 -5.11
N ASP A 111 18.05 2.18 -6.31
CA ASP A 111 16.60 2.25 -6.50
C ASP A 111 15.90 1.17 -5.67
N ARG A 112 16.35 -0.09 -5.79
CA ARG A 112 15.80 -1.21 -5.02
C ARG A 112 15.88 -0.98 -3.52
N ILE A 113 17.00 -0.44 -3.02
CA ILE A 113 17.16 -0.11 -1.60
C ILE A 113 16.11 0.92 -1.16
N VAL A 114 15.89 1.97 -1.96
CA VAL A 114 14.90 3.01 -1.66
C VAL A 114 13.46 2.47 -1.74
N LEU A 115 13.16 1.63 -2.74
CA LEU A 115 11.85 1.00 -2.88
C LEU A 115 11.55 0.05 -1.71
N VAL A 116 12.53 -0.74 -1.27
CA VAL A 116 12.41 -1.57 -0.05
C VAL A 116 12.18 -0.70 1.18
N TYR A 117 12.93 0.39 1.32
CA TYR A 117 12.75 1.35 2.42
C TYR A 117 11.33 1.94 2.43
N PHE A 118 10.79 2.31 1.26
CA PHE A 118 9.42 2.82 1.13
C PHE A 118 8.38 1.81 1.63
N VAL A 119 8.48 0.54 1.21
CA VAL A 119 7.58 -0.53 1.67
C VAL A 119 7.71 -0.74 3.18
N ALA A 120 8.94 -0.76 3.71
CA ALA A 120 9.19 -0.92 5.15
C ALA A 120 8.59 0.23 5.98
N CYS A 121 8.62 1.47 5.45
CA CYS A 121 7.97 2.63 6.05
C CYS A 121 6.44 2.45 6.11
N GLY A 122 5.82 1.99 5.01
CA GLY A 122 4.40 1.70 4.95
C GLY A 122 3.96 0.64 5.97
N VAL A 123 4.68 -0.49 6.02
CA VAL A 123 4.42 -1.56 7.01
C VAL A 123 4.54 -1.04 8.44
N SER A 124 5.59 -0.29 8.74
CA SER A 124 5.82 0.27 10.09
C SER A 124 4.72 1.24 10.52
N ARG A 125 4.18 2.01 9.58
CA ARG A 125 3.09 2.95 9.83
C ARG A 125 1.78 2.21 10.14
N LEU A 126 1.42 1.18 9.38
CA LEU A 126 0.20 0.39 9.64
C LEU A 126 0.28 -0.34 10.97
N ALA A 127 1.42 -0.96 11.27
CA ALA A 127 1.64 -1.60 12.57
C ALA A 127 1.44 -0.61 13.73
N ARG A 128 1.96 0.62 13.62
CA ARG A 128 1.75 1.68 14.63
C ARG A 128 0.29 2.08 14.75
N TYR A 129 -0.42 2.20 13.62
CA TYR A 129 -1.83 2.54 13.60
C TYR A 129 -2.68 1.48 14.30
N ASN A 130 -2.43 0.20 14.04
CA ASN A 130 -3.16 -0.91 14.67
C ASN A 130 -2.96 -0.93 16.18
N VAL A 131 -1.71 -0.82 16.66
CA VAL A 131 -1.39 -0.77 18.10
C VAL A 131 -2.04 0.45 18.79
N THR A 132 -2.05 1.61 18.12
CA THR A 132 -2.69 2.82 18.67
C THR A 132 -4.21 2.66 18.75
N ALA A 133 -4.82 2.01 17.75
CA ALA A 133 -6.25 1.73 17.73
C ALA A 133 -6.68 0.72 18.80
N GLU A 134 -5.84 -0.25 19.16
CA GLU A 134 -6.07 -1.16 20.29
C GLU A 134 -6.01 -0.43 21.63
N ALA A 135 -4.96 0.37 21.87
CA ALA A 135 -4.81 1.13 23.11
C ALA A 135 -5.97 2.10 23.38
N LEU A 136 -6.55 2.69 22.32
CA LEU A 136 -7.73 3.55 22.40
C LEU A 136 -9.02 2.82 22.81
N SER A 137 -9.17 1.55 22.39
CA SER A 137 -10.32 0.73 22.76
C SER A 137 -10.30 0.29 24.23
N GLU A 138 -9.12 0.28 24.87
CA GLU A 138 -8.95 -0.13 26.28
C GLU A 138 -9.17 1.00 27.31
N GLY A 139 -9.70 2.15 26.91
CA GLY A 139 -10.29 3.12 27.84
C GLY A 139 -9.37 4.23 28.37
N THR A 140 -8.22 4.50 27.74
CA THR A 140 -7.37 5.63 28.11
C THR A 140 -7.38 6.75 27.04
N GLY A 141 -8.01 7.87 27.39
CA GLY A 141 -7.71 9.24 26.95
C GLY A 141 -7.53 9.52 25.44
N LYS A 142 -8.55 10.16 24.84
CA LYS A 142 -8.53 10.97 23.59
C LYS A 142 -7.13 11.13 22.94
N VAL A 143 -6.79 10.29 21.97
CA VAL A 143 -5.61 10.48 21.12
C VAL A 143 -5.82 11.74 20.26
N LYS A 144 -5.07 12.80 20.59
CA LYS A 144 -5.29 14.17 20.09
C LYS A 144 -4.50 14.51 18.81
N TYR A 145 -3.78 13.56 18.22
CA TYR A 145 -2.93 13.80 17.05
C TYR A 145 -2.90 12.59 16.13
N PHE A 146 -3.14 12.81 14.83
CA PHE A 146 -2.78 11.86 13.78
C PHE A 146 -1.36 12.23 13.32
N GLU A 147 -0.44 11.27 13.37
CA GLU A 147 0.95 11.42 12.93
C GLU A 147 1.14 10.77 11.55
N GLY A 148 1.75 11.49 10.60
CA GLY A 148 2.14 10.99 9.27
C GLY A 148 1.06 11.03 8.16
N THR A 149 1.49 11.06 6.89
CA THR A 149 0.60 11.11 5.69
C THR A 149 0.00 9.75 5.31
N PRO A 150 -1.34 9.60 5.15
CA PRO A 150 -1.99 8.30 4.88
C PRO A 150 -1.28 7.48 3.81
N ILE A 151 -1.18 6.16 3.98
CA ILE A 151 -0.56 5.28 2.97
C ILE A 151 -1.16 5.43 1.57
N PRO A 152 -2.48 5.68 1.41
CA PRO A 152 -3.08 6.01 0.12
C PRO A 152 -2.45 7.20 -0.62
N THR A 153 -1.59 8.01 0.00
CA THR A 153 -0.84 9.06 -0.72
C THR A 153 0.09 8.49 -1.78
N SER A 154 0.44 7.20 -1.72
CA SER A 154 1.23 6.53 -2.76
C SER A 154 0.53 6.50 -4.12
N ILE A 155 -0.79 6.69 -4.17
CA ILE A 155 -1.56 6.84 -5.40
C ILE A 155 -1.10 8.04 -6.23
N LEU A 156 -0.62 9.11 -5.58
CA LEU A 156 -0.04 10.25 -6.30
C LEU A 156 1.21 9.84 -7.06
N ILE A 157 2.02 8.94 -6.48
CA ILE A 157 3.20 8.38 -7.13
C ILE A 157 2.79 7.46 -8.27
N VAL A 158 1.76 6.62 -8.07
CA VAL A 158 1.22 5.77 -9.14
C VAL A 158 0.68 6.60 -10.31
N ALA A 159 -0.05 7.69 -10.04
CA ALA A 159 -0.52 8.62 -11.06
C ALA A 159 0.65 9.28 -11.80
N MET A 160 1.70 9.67 -11.08
CA MET A 160 2.94 10.19 -11.67
C MET A 160 3.57 9.16 -12.62
N LEU A 161 3.68 7.89 -12.23
CA LEU A 161 4.20 6.84 -13.10
C LEU A 161 3.32 6.59 -14.34
N ALA A 162 1.99 6.64 -14.19
CA ALA A 162 1.07 6.50 -15.30
C ALA A 162 1.19 7.66 -16.30
N ILE A 163 1.43 8.88 -15.81
CA ILE A 163 1.69 10.05 -16.66
C ILE A 163 3.03 9.90 -17.39
N ALA A 164 4.09 9.50 -16.69
CA ALA A 164 5.39 9.25 -17.32
C ALA A 164 5.26 8.18 -18.42
N ALA A 165 4.53 7.11 -18.16
CA ALA A 165 4.19 6.08 -19.15
C ALA A 165 3.41 6.63 -20.36
N ALA A 166 2.46 7.55 -20.13
CA ALA A 166 1.69 8.20 -21.20
C ALA A 166 2.53 9.12 -22.09
N LEU A 167 3.59 9.71 -21.56
CA LEU A 167 4.53 10.51 -22.33
C LEU A 167 5.60 9.66 -23.05
N GLY A 168 5.66 8.35 -22.76
CA GLY A 168 6.70 7.45 -23.28
C GLY A 168 7.99 7.47 -22.46
N ASP A 169 8.01 8.18 -21.34
CA ASP A 169 9.17 8.41 -20.47
C ASP A 169 9.38 7.24 -19.50
N VAL A 170 9.58 6.05 -20.05
CA VAL A 170 9.82 4.80 -19.31
C VAL A 170 11.19 4.22 -19.67
N ARG A 171 11.69 3.36 -18.78
CA ARG A 171 12.98 2.68 -18.88
C ARG A 171 14.14 3.67 -18.98
N GLN A 172 14.76 3.83 -20.16
CA GLN A 172 15.93 4.68 -20.31
C GLN A 172 15.59 6.18 -20.38
N GLU A 173 14.36 6.50 -20.77
CA GLU A 173 13.86 7.88 -20.90
C GLU A 173 13.13 8.35 -19.63
N LEU A 174 13.34 7.66 -18.50
CA LEU A 174 12.77 8.05 -17.22
C LEU A 174 13.13 9.51 -16.88
N TRP A 175 12.16 10.24 -16.35
CA TRP A 175 12.37 11.63 -15.93
C TRP A 175 13.59 11.78 -15.02
N PHE A 176 14.34 12.86 -15.26
CA PHE A 176 15.59 13.18 -14.57
C PHE A 176 16.76 12.24 -14.86
N GLY A 177 16.59 11.27 -15.78
CA GLY A 177 17.64 10.37 -16.24
C GLY A 177 18.15 9.45 -15.14
N HIS A 178 19.42 9.05 -15.26
CA HIS A 178 20.09 8.17 -14.29
C HIS A 178 21.42 8.76 -13.84
N LEU A 179 21.73 8.58 -12.56
CA LEU A 179 23.01 8.93 -11.95
C LEU A 179 23.78 7.65 -11.68
N GLN A 180 25.05 7.61 -12.06
CA GLN A 180 25.95 6.53 -11.70
C GLN A 180 26.77 6.94 -10.48
N PHE A 181 26.63 6.18 -9.39
CA PHE A 181 27.38 6.40 -8.16
C PHE A 181 28.05 5.10 -7.74
N GLY A 182 29.38 5.10 -7.60
CA GLY A 182 30.13 3.91 -7.19
C GLY A 182 29.93 2.67 -8.09
N GLY A 183 29.63 2.87 -9.39
CA GLY A 183 29.35 1.78 -10.33
C GLY A 183 27.91 1.27 -10.33
N PHE A 184 27.03 1.84 -9.51
CA PHE A 184 25.60 1.50 -9.45
C PHE A 184 24.72 2.65 -9.92
N THR A 185 23.60 2.30 -10.54
CA THR A 185 22.61 3.24 -11.05
C THR A 185 21.63 3.68 -9.97
N LEU A 186 21.32 4.98 -9.95
CA LEU A 186 20.26 5.61 -9.17
C LEU A 186 19.42 6.49 -10.10
N HIS A 187 18.11 6.30 -10.12
CA HIS A 187 17.18 7.20 -10.80
C HIS A 187 16.72 8.28 -9.82
N PRO A 188 16.92 9.58 -10.07
CA PRO A 188 16.50 10.63 -9.15
C PRO A 188 15.01 10.58 -8.80
N LEU A 189 14.17 10.09 -9.73
CA LEU A 189 12.74 9.89 -9.50
C LEU A 189 12.46 8.93 -8.32
N VAL A 190 13.36 8.00 -8.00
CA VAL A 190 13.20 7.09 -6.84
C VAL A 190 13.23 7.85 -5.50
N LEU A 191 13.85 9.03 -5.46
CA LEU A 191 13.88 9.86 -4.24
C LEU A 191 12.49 10.33 -3.82
N VAL A 192 11.52 10.38 -4.74
CA VAL A 192 10.10 10.63 -4.41
C VAL A 192 9.58 9.53 -3.47
N TYR A 193 9.98 8.28 -3.66
CA TYR A 193 9.65 7.17 -2.75
C TYR A 193 10.35 7.31 -1.40
N ALA A 194 11.62 7.74 -1.37
CA ALA A 194 12.32 8.02 -0.12
C ALA A 194 11.62 9.12 0.69
N ILE A 195 11.22 10.21 0.03
CA ILE A 195 10.50 11.32 0.64
C ILE A 195 9.13 10.83 1.13
N SER A 196 8.36 10.14 0.28
CA SER A 196 7.05 9.64 0.65
C SER A 196 7.11 8.65 1.82
N GLY A 197 8.05 7.70 1.81
CA GLY A 197 8.24 6.75 2.91
C GLY A 197 8.65 7.47 4.20
N SER A 198 9.56 8.44 4.11
CA SER A 198 9.96 9.24 5.26
C SER A 198 8.79 10.06 5.83
N LEU A 199 7.92 10.62 4.99
CA LEU A 199 6.70 11.32 5.41
C LEU A 199 5.69 10.38 6.08
N MET A 200 5.64 9.11 5.69
CA MET A 200 4.77 8.10 6.33
C MET A 200 5.17 7.81 7.78
N ILE A 201 6.47 7.77 8.07
CA ILE A 201 7.02 7.52 9.42
C ILE A 201 7.30 8.81 10.22
N SER A 202 7.29 9.96 9.55
CA SER A 202 7.60 11.24 10.17
C SER A 202 6.50 11.65 11.15
N ARG A 203 6.92 12.13 12.33
CA ARG A 203 6.03 12.69 13.36
C ARG A 203 5.58 14.12 13.05
N ILE A 204 5.37 14.47 11.79
CA ILE A 204 4.87 15.81 11.43
C ILE A 204 3.41 15.88 11.89
N ARG A 205 3.19 16.71 12.91
CA ARG A 205 1.87 17.02 13.49
C ARG A 205 1.13 17.94 12.54
N ILE A 206 0.13 17.45 11.82
CA ILE A 206 -0.77 18.31 11.03
C ILE A 206 -1.91 18.77 11.96
N PRO A 207 -2.03 20.09 12.28
CA PRO A 207 -3.12 20.60 13.10
C PRO A 207 -4.45 20.53 12.32
N LYS A 208 -5.53 20.12 13.00
CA LYS A 208 -6.89 20.22 12.47
C LYS A 208 -7.26 21.71 12.32
N LEU A 209 -7.64 22.12 11.12
CA LEU A 209 -8.51 23.28 10.91
C LEU A 209 -9.95 22.91 11.30
#